data_AF-A0A285TD85-F1
#
_entry.id   AF-A0A285TD85-F1
#
_cell.length_a   1.000
_cell.length_b   1.000
_cell.length_c   1.000
_cell.angle_alpha   90.00
_cell.angle_beta   90.00
_cell.angle_gamma   90.00
#
_symmetry.space_group_name_H-M   'P 1'
#
loop_
_entity.id
_entity.type
_entity.pdbx_description
1 polymer ?
#
loop_
_entity_poly.entity_id
_entity_poly.type
_entity_poly.pdbx_seq_one_letter_code
_entity_poly.pdbx_strand_id
1 'polypeptide(L)' 'MIRSPERLTNDELMTRAARGLGKIDQHGPRGVTLVSFEEIEAMAGLLACLGLVPIYPGYAPKTHFLTTYTKDRTDV' A
#
# COMPACT_ATOMS: atom_id res chain seq x y z
N MET A 1 -14.95 20.65 8.42
CA MET A 1 -15.05 20.54 6.94
C MET A 1 -14.66 19.14 6.55
N ILE A 2 -15.63 18.23 6.40
CA ILE A 2 -15.35 16.87 5.94
C ILE A 2 -15.05 16.99 4.44
N ARG A 3 -13.77 16.88 4.05
CA ARG A 3 -13.45 16.73 2.62
C ARG A 3 -14.16 15.45 2.18
N SER A 4 -15.15 15.55 1.29
CA SER A 4 -15.53 14.40 0.48
C SER A 4 -14.27 13.95 -0.22
N PRO A 5 -13.72 12.75 0.07
CA PRO A 5 -12.45 12.36 -0.49
C PRO A 5 -12.65 12.21 -1.98
N GLU A 6 -12.09 13.14 -2.74
CA GLU A 6 -11.98 13.01 -4.18
C GLU A 6 -11.26 11.69 -4.43
N ARG A 7 -11.88 10.80 -5.23
CA ARG A 7 -11.29 9.49 -5.47
C ARG A 7 -9.95 9.69 -6.16
N LEU A 8 -8.89 9.20 -5.55
CA LEU A 8 -7.57 9.20 -6.17
C LEU A 8 -7.62 8.40 -7.47
N THR A 9 -6.96 8.92 -8.49
CA THR A 9 -6.65 8.15 -9.68
C THR A 9 -5.61 7.06 -9.35
N ASN A 10 -5.55 6.01 -10.17
CA ASN A 10 -4.55 4.95 -9.99
C ASN A 10 -3.11 5.50 -10.00
N ASP A 11 -2.83 6.50 -10.84
CA ASP A 11 -1.50 7.11 -10.95
C ASP A 11 -1.12 7.91 -9.70
N GLU A 12 -2.05 8.69 -9.15
CA GLU A 12 -1.81 9.43 -7.91
C GLU A 12 -1.59 8.49 -6.73
N LEU A 13 -2.38 7.42 -6.68
CA LEU A 13 -2.31 6.41 -5.65
C LEU A 13 -0.98 5.64 -5.71
N MET A 14 -0.56 5.19 -6.90
CA MET A 14 0.74 4.55 -7.10
C MET A 14 1.91 5.50 -6.80
N THR A 15 1.84 6.74 -7.27
CA THR A 15 2.91 7.73 -7.07
C THR A 15 3.13 8.05 -5.59
N ARG A 16 2.04 8.28 -4.84
CA ARG A 16 2.14 8.57 -3.40
C ARG A 16 2.61 7.35 -2.61
N ALA A 17 2.09 6.17 -2.91
CA ALA A 17 2.53 4.93 -2.28
C ALA A 17 4.02 4.66 -2.52
N ALA A 18 4.50 4.85 -3.76
CA ALA A 18 5.91 4.66 -4.11
C ALA A 18 6.84 5.65 -3.38
N ARG A 19 6.43 6.90 -3.18
CA ARG A 19 7.18 7.88 -2.39
C ARG A 19 7.27 7.51 -0.91
N GLY A 20 6.15 7.10 -0.32
CA GLY A 20 6.11 6.60 1.06
C GLY A 20 7.02 5.39 1.25
N LEU A 21 6.96 4.43 0.32
CA LEU A 21 7.83 3.26 0.30
C LEU A 21 9.31 3.64 0.18
N GLY A 22 9.66 4.58 -0.71
CA GLY A 22 11.04 5.05 -0.88
C GLY A 22 11.63 5.66 0.39
N LYS A 23 10.83 6.38 1.19
CA LYS A 23 11.28 6.89 2.49
C LYS A 23 11.64 5.77 3.46
N ILE A 24 10.79 4.75 3.54
CA ILE A 24 10.98 3.57 4.41
C ILE A 24 12.23 2.80 3.96
N ASP A 25 12.37 2.54 2.67
CA ASP A 25 13.50 1.81 2.10
C ASP A 25 14.83 2.54 2.34
N GLN A 26 14.88 3.85 2.07
CA GLN A 26 16.09 4.65 2.21
C GLN A 26 16.51 4.90 3.67
N HIS A 27 15.56 5.09 4.59
CA HIS A 27 15.83 5.54 5.95
C HIS A 27 15.48 4.52 7.05
N GLY A 28 15.01 3.33 6.67
CA GLY A 28 14.66 2.25 7.60
C GLY A 28 13.60 2.69 8.63
N PRO A 29 13.78 2.40 9.93
CA PRO A 29 12.81 2.78 10.97
C PRO A 29 12.51 4.27 11.04
N ARG A 30 13.48 5.14 10.71
CA ARG A 30 13.25 6.58 10.63
C ARG A 30 12.36 6.94 9.44
N GLY A 31 12.47 6.21 8.33
CA GLY A 31 11.64 6.40 7.15
C GLY A 31 10.15 6.26 7.46
N VAL A 32 9.79 5.33 8.35
CA VAL A 32 8.41 5.10 8.79
C VAL A 32 7.79 6.36 9.41
N THR A 33 8.55 7.13 10.19
CA THR A 33 8.03 8.35 10.83
C THR A 33 7.98 9.56 9.89
N LEU A 34 8.54 9.45 8.68
CA LEU A 34 8.56 10.48 7.64
C LEU A 34 7.44 10.31 6.60
N VAL A 35 6.69 9.21 6.67
CA VAL A 35 5.55 8.95 5.79
C VAL A 35 4.38 9.85 6.18
N SER A 36 3.81 10.57 5.21
CA SER A 36 2.65 11.44 5.47
C SER A 36 1.34 10.64 5.53
N PHE A 37 0.30 11.24 6.11
CA PHE A 37 -1.03 10.61 6.13
C PHE A 37 -1.54 10.28 4.73
N GLU A 38 -1.34 11.16 3.75
CA GLU A 38 -1.76 10.95 2.37
C GLU A 38 -1.01 9.79 1.69
N GLU A 39 0.25 9.57 2.04
CA GLU A 39 1.03 8.42 1.57
C GLU A 39 0.54 7.13 2.22
N ILE A 40 0.19 7.16 3.52
CA ILE A 40 -0.41 6.02 4.22
C ILE A 40 -1.76 5.65 3.60
N GLU A 41 -2.62 6.62 3.34
CA GLU A 41 -3.91 6.42 2.68
C GLU A 41 -3.74 5.81 1.29
N ALA A 42 -2.79 6.32 0.50
CA ALA A 42 -2.48 5.79 -0.82
C ALA A 42 -1.95 4.35 -0.77
N MET A 43 -1.09 4.02 0.19
CA MET A 43 -0.61 2.64 0.40
C MET A 43 -1.76 1.70 0.80
N ALA A 44 -2.62 2.11 1.73
CA ALA A 44 -3.78 1.33 2.14
C ALA A 44 -4.75 1.10 0.96
N GLY A 45 -5.01 2.15 0.17
CA GLY A 45 -5.80 2.06 -1.04
C GLY A 45 -5.19 1.11 -2.08
N LEU A 46 -3.87 1.18 -2.29
CA LEU A 46 -3.16 0.29 -3.22
C LEU A 46 -3.28 -1.17 -2.82
N LEU A 47 -3.10 -1.47 -1.53
CA LEU A 47 -3.26 -2.83 -1.02
C LEU A 47 -4.68 -3.36 -1.25
N ALA A 48 -5.70 -2.52 -1.03
CA ALA A 48 -7.08 -2.88 -1.31
C ALA A 48 -7.31 -3.13 -2.82
N CYS A 49 -6.75 -2.29 -3.70
CA CYS A 49 -6.80 -2.48 -5.16
C CYS A 49 -6.10 -3.77 -5.61
N LEU A 50 -5.04 -4.20 -4.92
CA LEU A 50 -4.37 -5.48 -5.13
C LEU A 50 -5.12 -6.68 -4.52
N GLY A 51 -6.29 -6.44 -3.91
CA GLY A 51 -7.15 -7.48 -3.35
C GLY A 51 -6.78 -7.92 -1.92
N LEU A 52 -5.95 -7.14 -1.20
CA LEU A 52 -5.70 -7.41 0.20
C LEU A 52 -6.94 -7.07 1.03
N VAL A 53 -7.50 -8.08 1.70
CA VAL A 53 -8.64 -7.91 2.60
C VAL A 53 -8.11 -7.47 3.98
N PRO A 54 -8.60 -6.35 4.55
CA PRO A 54 -8.17 -5.89 5.86
C PRO A 54 -8.57 -6.89 6.96
N ILE A 55 -7.67 -7.10 7.92
CA ILE A 55 -7.94 -7.87 9.13
C ILE A 55 -8.17 -6.88 10.26
N TYR A 56 -9.40 -6.83 10.76
CA TYR A 56 -9.78 -5.94 11.86
C TYR A 56 -9.36 -6.52 13.22
N PRO A 57 -9.19 -5.68 14.26
CA PRO A 57 -8.90 -6.15 15.62
C PRO A 57 -9.90 -7.23 16.08
N GLY A 58 -9.38 -8.35 16.57
CA GLY A 58 -10.18 -9.49 17.04
C GLY A 58 -10.58 -10.50 15.96
N TYR A 59 -10.24 -10.28 14.68
CA TYR A 59 -10.50 -11.23 13.60
C TYR A 59 -9.28 -12.11 13.32
N ALA A 60 -9.51 -13.39 13.04
CA ALA A 60 -8.47 -14.29 12.59
C ALA A 60 -7.96 -13.90 11.19
N PRO A 61 -6.64 -13.98 10.92
CA PRO A 61 -6.09 -13.71 9.60
C PRO A 61 -6.70 -14.63 8.53
N LYS A 62 -7.17 -14.06 7.43
CA LYS A 62 -7.51 -14.78 6.21
C LYS A 62 -6.63 -14.26 5.08
N THR A 63 -5.35 -14.58 5.10
CA THR A 63 -4.38 -14.09 4.12
C THR A 63 -4.44 -14.93 2.84
N HIS A 64 -5.20 -14.45 1.86
CA HIS A 64 -5.12 -14.91 0.47
C HIS A 64 -4.76 -13.71 -0.40
N PHE A 65 -3.60 -13.74 -1.06
CA PHE A 65 -3.35 -12.84 -2.18
C PHE A 65 -4.10 -13.41 -3.39
N LEU A 66 -5.08 -12.67 -3.92
CA LEU A 66 -5.84 -13.09 -5.11
C LEU A 66 -4.97 -13.08 -6.38
N THR A 67 -3.90 -12.27 -6.37
CA THR A 67 -2.89 -12.20 -7.42
C THR A 67 -1.61 -12.83 -6.88
N THR A 68 -1.41 -14.10 -7.21
CA THR A 68 -0.08 -14.69 -7.20
C THR A 68 0.60 -14.22 -8.48
N TYR A 69 1.35 -13.13 -8.41
CA TYR A 69 2.41 -12.91 -9.40
C TYR A 69 3.49 -13.97 -9.12
N THR A 70 3.28 -15.18 -9.63
CA THR A 70 4.35 -16.16 -9.82
C THR A 70 5.25 -15.61 -10.90
N LYS A 71 6.33 -14.94 -10.48
CA LYS A 71 7.48 -14.76 -11.36
C LYS A 71 8.02 -16.15 -11.64
N ASP A 72 7.63 -16.74 -12.76
CA ASP A 72 8.38 -17.85 -13.32
C ASP A 72 9.82 -17.37 -13.48
N ARG A 73 10.72 -17.92 -12.67
CA ARG A 73 12.16 -17.80 -12.89
C ARG A 73 12.48 -18.65 -14.12
N THR A 74 12.21 -18.12 -15.31
CA THR A 74 12.89 -18.54 -16.53
C THR A 74 14.25 -17.85 -16.57
N ASP A 75 15.28 -18.64 -16.26
CA ASP A 75 16.60 -18.71 -16.91
C ASP A 75 17.29 -17.40 -17.29
N VAL A 76 18.30 -17.02 -16.48
CA VAL A 76 19.71 -16.82 -16.90
C VAL A 76 20.61 -17.29 -15.77
#